data_AF-A0A3B1AZU3-F1
#
_entry.id   AF-A0A3B1AZU3-F1
#
_cell.length_a   1.000
_cell.length_b   1.000
_cell.length_c   1.000
_cell.angle_alpha   90.00
_cell.angle_beta   90.00
_cell.angle_gamma   90.00
#
_symmetry.space_group_name_H-M   'P 1'
#
loop_
_entity.id
_entity.type
_entity.pdbx_description
1 polymer ?
#
loop_
_entity_poly.entity_id
_entity_poly.type
_entity_poly.pdbx_seq_one_letter_code
_entity_poly.pdbx_strand_id
1 'polypeptide(L)'
;KLDNTQIGFKIEGVKGGVGFSVNYLTYLSQLPSLRGGSAGPAALNNFTGEVAQFPYLIAFDIEFPRIHLFGASTDFYVDSIKSVFRVEAAFTSGEEFANTLRPELYSESNVLRYVIGWDRDTFIPFLNKNKAFLFSAQLFGQHILDHELVDTPGSLAGLPGFTKAGIPDWKDNWTMTFLVKGWYMQNRLSPQIISAYDFRAGTAVIAPSIDWLIDDSWRLILGANFKFGKGPRKFDDCRSCNPWGPFTATPLHTDPFQAGSVGLGGFEPLGRFRSGPIGMASREDEIQLTLRYRF
;
A
#
# COMPACT_ATOMS: atom_id res chain seq x y z
N LYS A 1 -18.13 -4.69 26.13
CA LYS A 1 -17.70 -3.24 26.13
C LYS A 1 -16.18 -3.08 26.14
N LEU A 2 -15.42 -4.04 26.69
CA LEU A 2 -13.95 -4.07 26.57
C LEU A 2 -13.48 -4.64 25.22
N ASP A 3 -14.37 -5.32 24.48
CA ASP A 3 -14.07 -6.04 23.22
C ASP A 3 -13.62 -5.11 22.08
N ASN A 4 -13.89 -3.80 22.17
CA ASN A 4 -13.43 -2.78 21.21
C ASN A 4 -12.21 -1.99 21.71
N THR A 5 -11.60 -2.42 22.82
CA THR A 5 -10.43 -1.73 23.40
C THR A 5 -9.17 -2.06 22.60
N GLN A 6 -8.29 -1.07 22.50
CA GLN A 6 -6.94 -1.23 21.98
C GLN A 6 -5.97 -1.31 23.15
N ILE A 7 -5.07 -2.29 23.12
CA ILE A 7 -4.11 -2.53 24.21
C ILE A 7 -2.75 -2.76 23.57
N GLY A 8 -1.72 -2.13 24.10
CA GLY A 8 -0.36 -2.33 23.64
C GLY A 8 0.66 -2.02 24.70
N PHE A 9 1.88 -2.46 24.47
CA PHE A 9 3.04 -2.10 25.26
C PHE A 9 4.22 -1.81 24.33
N LYS A 10 5.14 -0.99 24.80
CA LYS A 10 6.38 -0.67 24.11
C LYS A 10 7.52 -0.63 25.12
N ILE A 11 8.64 -1.23 24.75
CA ILE A 11 9.90 -1.14 25.48
C ILE A 11 10.91 -0.53 24.52
N GLU A 12 11.64 0.48 24.98
CA GLU A 12 12.68 1.13 24.21
C GLU A 12 13.90 1.40 25.08
N GLY A 13 15.05 1.54 24.46
CA GLY A 13 16.29 1.81 25.14
C GLY A 13 17.45 2.06 24.19
N VAL A 14 18.61 2.32 24.77
CA VAL A 14 19.85 2.53 24.04
C VAL A 14 20.93 1.65 24.66
N LYS A 15 21.64 0.89 23.84
CA LYS A 15 22.77 0.07 24.28
C LYS A 15 23.93 0.19 23.30
N GLY A 16 25.09 0.64 23.77
CA GLY A 16 26.31 0.72 22.95
C GLY A 16 26.17 1.61 21.71
N GLY A 17 25.40 2.70 21.81
CA GLY A 17 25.15 3.61 20.68
C GLY A 17 24.09 3.12 19.68
N VAL A 18 23.46 1.97 19.94
CA VAL A 18 22.33 1.45 19.18
C VAL A 18 21.04 1.74 19.94
N GLY A 19 20.16 2.54 19.33
CA GLY A 19 18.78 2.68 19.77
C GLY A 19 17.97 1.46 19.35
N PHE A 20 17.05 1.02 20.21
CA PHE A 20 16.13 -0.06 19.88
C PHE A 20 14.75 0.14 20.50
N SER A 21 13.73 -0.43 19.87
CA SER A 21 12.43 -0.60 20.49
C SER A 21 11.77 -1.91 20.08
N VAL A 22 10.92 -2.44 20.95
CA VAL A 22 10.03 -3.57 20.67
C VAL A 22 8.65 -3.19 21.19
N ASN A 23 7.63 -3.43 20.39
CA ASN A 23 6.25 -3.10 20.74
C ASN A 23 5.27 -4.20 20.33
N TYR A 24 4.16 -4.23 21.04
CA TYR A 24 2.98 -5.01 20.69
C TYR A 24 1.75 -4.13 20.77
N LEU A 25 0.82 -4.29 19.83
CA LEU A 25 -0.45 -3.59 19.82
C LEU A 25 -1.55 -4.52 19.30
N THR A 26 -2.64 -4.68 20.05
CA THR A 26 -3.91 -5.22 19.55
C THR A 26 -4.92 -4.09 19.37
N TYR A 27 -5.50 -4.01 18.18
CA TYR A 27 -6.42 -2.94 17.81
C TYR A 27 -7.41 -3.41 16.74
N LEU A 28 -8.53 -2.72 16.59
CA LEU A 28 -9.39 -2.90 15.41
C LEU A 28 -8.75 -2.16 14.23
N SER A 29 -8.71 -2.79 13.06
CA SER A 29 -8.21 -2.17 11.85
C SER A 29 -8.84 -0.79 11.65
N GLN A 30 -8.03 0.20 11.23
CA GLN A 30 -8.55 1.53 10.90
C GLN A 30 -9.17 1.58 9.50
N LEU A 31 -8.80 0.61 8.64
CA LEU A 31 -9.37 0.43 7.33
C LEU A 31 -10.40 -0.71 7.38
N PRO A 32 -11.62 -0.49 6.88
CA PRO A 32 -12.61 -1.56 6.83
C PRO A 32 -12.19 -2.65 5.85
N SER A 33 -12.56 -3.88 6.19
CA SER A 33 -12.61 -5.01 5.27
C SER A 33 -14.04 -5.16 4.74
N LEU A 34 -14.16 -5.68 3.52
CA LEU A 34 -15.44 -5.99 2.89
C LEU A 34 -15.63 -7.49 2.89
N ARG A 35 -16.61 -7.99 3.65
CA ARG A 35 -16.97 -9.40 3.68
C ARG A 35 -18.17 -9.60 2.78
N GLY A 36 -17.98 -10.39 1.72
CA GLY A 36 -18.96 -10.55 0.66
C GLY A 36 -19.51 -11.97 0.55
N GLY A 37 -20.26 -12.21 -0.51
CA GLY A 37 -20.76 -13.52 -0.90
C GLY A 37 -21.35 -14.34 0.24
N SER A 38 -20.73 -15.47 0.60
CA SER A 38 -21.21 -16.37 1.66
C SER A 38 -21.10 -15.79 3.09
N ALA A 39 -20.37 -14.71 3.29
CA ALA A 39 -20.24 -14.01 4.57
C ALA A 39 -20.79 -12.57 4.53
N GLY A 40 -21.36 -12.14 3.39
CA GLY A 40 -21.97 -10.83 3.22
C GLY A 40 -23.46 -10.82 3.60
N PRO A 41 -24.17 -9.73 3.31
CA PRO A 41 -25.60 -9.64 3.57
C PRO A 41 -26.39 -10.61 2.66
N ALA A 42 -27.51 -11.11 3.16
CA ALA A 42 -28.46 -11.83 2.33
C ALA A 42 -29.01 -10.91 1.22
N ALA A 43 -29.11 -11.44 0.00
CA ALA A 43 -29.60 -10.72 -1.17
C ALA A 43 -30.76 -11.50 -1.82
N LEU A 44 -31.58 -10.80 -2.61
CA LEU A 44 -32.61 -11.45 -3.43
C LEU A 44 -31.99 -11.99 -4.72
N ASN A 45 -32.14 -13.28 -4.99
CA ASN A 45 -31.90 -13.86 -6.29
C ASN A 45 -33.05 -13.48 -7.23
N ASN A 46 -32.80 -12.56 -8.16
CA ASN A 46 -33.81 -12.04 -9.07
C ASN A 46 -34.37 -13.08 -10.07
N PHE A 47 -33.75 -14.26 -10.17
CA PHE A 47 -34.20 -15.33 -11.06
C PHE A 47 -35.14 -16.34 -10.37
N THR A 48 -34.97 -16.55 -9.06
CA THR A 48 -35.73 -17.56 -8.29
C THR A 48 -36.63 -16.97 -7.20
N GLY A 49 -36.39 -15.72 -6.80
CA GLY A 49 -37.07 -15.07 -5.68
C GLY A 49 -36.54 -15.45 -4.30
N GLU A 50 -35.50 -16.29 -4.23
CA GLU A 50 -34.87 -16.70 -2.97
C GLU A 50 -34.09 -15.55 -2.33
N VAL A 51 -34.14 -15.44 -1.00
CA VAL A 51 -33.31 -14.50 -0.24
C VAL A 51 -32.33 -15.29 0.63
N ALA A 52 -31.04 -15.22 0.30
CA ALA A 52 -29.98 -15.95 0.97
C ALA A 52 -28.63 -15.24 0.80
N GLN A 53 -27.60 -15.72 1.51
CA GLN A 53 -26.21 -15.38 1.22
C GLN A 53 -25.73 -16.23 0.04
N PHE A 54 -25.22 -15.59 -1.02
CA PHE A 54 -24.82 -16.27 -2.24
C PHE A 54 -23.29 -16.22 -2.39
N PRO A 55 -22.59 -17.36 -2.47
CA PRO A 55 -21.15 -17.40 -2.73
C PRO A 55 -20.74 -16.52 -3.90
N TYR A 56 -19.65 -15.77 -3.74
CA TYR A 56 -19.10 -14.86 -4.76
C TYR A 56 -20.02 -13.72 -5.20
N LEU A 57 -21.14 -13.48 -4.51
CA LEU A 57 -21.97 -12.31 -4.78
C LEU A 57 -21.28 -11.04 -4.27
N ILE A 58 -21.23 -10.01 -5.11
CA ILE A 58 -20.65 -8.69 -4.83
C ILE A 58 -21.65 -7.86 -4.01
N ALA A 59 -21.99 -8.36 -2.83
CA ALA A 59 -22.79 -7.71 -1.80
C ALA A 59 -22.03 -7.83 -0.49
N PHE A 60 -21.80 -6.74 0.23
CA PHE A 60 -20.81 -6.68 1.30
C PHE A 60 -21.35 -6.12 2.60
N ASP A 61 -20.89 -6.70 3.70
CA ASP A 61 -20.89 -6.07 5.02
C ASP A 61 -19.49 -5.48 5.31
N ILE A 62 -19.48 -4.43 6.11
CA ILE A 62 -18.24 -3.77 6.54
C ILE A 62 -17.83 -4.34 7.90
N GLU A 63 -16.60 -4.83 7.97
CA GLU A 63 -16.00 -5.32 9.20
C GLU A 63 -14.68 -4.59 9.50
N PHE A 64 -14.37 -4.40 10.78
CA PHE A 64 -13.07 -3.91 11.23
C PHE A 64 -12.33 -5.02 11.96
N PRO A 65 -11.53 -5.84 11.25
CA PRO A 65 -10.89 -7.01 11.86
C PRO A 65 -9.92 -6.60 12.96
N ARG A 66 -9.79 -7.45 13.98
CA ARG A 66 -8.82 -7.24 15.06
C ARG A 66 -7.44 -7.65 14.59
N ILE A 67 -6.51 -6.70 14.66
CA ILE A 67 -5.11 -6.88 14.26
C ILE A 67 -4.24 -7.03 15.51
N HIS A 68 -3.27 -7.94 15.43
CA HIS A 68 -2.18 -8.08 16.37
C HIS A 68 -0.87 -7.68 15.68
N LEU A 69 -0.27 -6.58 16.12
CA LEU A 69 0.98 -6.06 15.58
C LEU A 69 2.11 -6.27 16.57
N PHE A 70 3.20 -6.87 16.08
CA PHE A 70 4.49 -6.98 16.77
C PHE A 70 5.51 -6.17 15.98
N GLY A 71 6.06 -5.13 16.61
CA GLY A 71 7.04 -4.24 16.00
C GLY A 71 8.39 -4.33 16.68
N ALA A 72 9.44 -4.17 15.90
CA ALA A 72 10.80 -3.96 16.40
C ALA A 72 11.51 -2.92 15.55
N SER A 73 12.32 -2.08 16.19
CA SER A 73 13.16 -1.12 15.48
C SER A 73 14.55 -1.05 16.08
N THR A 74 15.50 -0.65 15.24
CA THR A 74 16.86 -0.31 15.64
C THR A 74 17.41 0.84 14.81
N ASP A 75 18.19 1.69 15.44
CA ASP A 75 18.91 2.78 14.82
C ASP A 75 20.36 2.80 15.29
N PHE A 76 21.28 3.03 14.36
CA PHE A 76 22.71 3.04 14.65
C PHE A 76 23.50 3.87 13.64
N TYR A 77 24.64 4.38 14.09
CA TYR A 77 25.57 5.15 13.26
C TYR A 77 26.73 4.28 12.81
N VAL A 78 27.09 4.38 11.52
CA VAL A 78 28.23 3.68 10.92
C VAL A 78 29.30 4.70 10.54
N ASP A 79 30.36 4.76 11.34
CA ASP A 79 31.41 5.79 11.21
C ASP A 79 32.22 5.69 9.91
N SER A 80 32.44 4.49 9.38
CA SER A 80 33.25 4.27 8.17
C SER A 80 32.66 4.93 6.92
N ILE A 81 31.32 5.07 6.87
CA ILE A 81 30.60 5.71 5.77
C ILE A 81 29.83 6.95 6.22
N LYS A 82 30.07 7.40 7.45
CA LYS A 82 29.45 8.59 8.07
C LYS A 82 27.93 8.62 7.91
N SER A 83 27.27 7.48 8.12
CA SER A 83 25.84 7.31 7.82
C SER A 83 25.06 6.80 9.02
N VAL A 84 23.80 7.22 9.14
CA VAL A 84 22.83 6.66 10.08
C VAL A 84 22.00 5.60 9.34
N PHE A 85 21.77 4.47 9.99
CA PHE A 85 20.82 3.46 9.52
C PHE A 85 19.66 3.35 10.50
N ARG A 86 18.47 3.13 9.96
CA ARG A 86 17.27 2.76 10.71
C ARG A 86 16.69 1.51 10.10
N VAL A 87 16.41 0.51 10.92
CA VAL A 87 15.72 -0.70 10.48
C VAL A 87 14.50 -0.87 11.36
N GLU A 88 13.33 -0.99 10.75
CA GLU A 88 12.09 -1.28 11.46
C GLU A 88 11.41 -2.47 10.78
N ALA A 89 10.82 -3.35 11.57
CA ALA A 89 10.04 -4.49 11.09
C ALA A 89 8.77 -4.62 11.92
N ALA A 90 7.68 -5.00 11.26
CA ALA A 90 6.40 -5.26 11.86
C ALA A 90 5.83 -6.57 11.30
N PHE A 91 5.43 -7.45 12.21
CA PHE A 91 4.65 -8.64 11.90
C PHE A 91 3.21 -8.42 12.38
N THR A 92 2.26 -8.62 11.50
CA THR A 92 0.83 -8.44 11.78
C THR A 92 0.07 -9.72 11.51
N SER A 93 -0.91 -10.00 12.37
CA SER A 93 -1.87 -11.11 12.26
C SER A 93 -3.29 -10.55 12.34
N GLY A 94 -4.24 -11.17 11.62
CA GLY A 94 -5.62 -10.68 11.52
C GLY A 94 -5.91 -9.78 10.31
N GLU A 95 -4.94 -9.53 9.41
CA GLU A 95 -5.20 -8.66 8.26
C GLU A 95 -6.03 -9.36 7.20
N GLU A 96 -7.11 -8.72 6.75
CA GLU A 96 -7.99 -9.23 5.71
C GLU A 96 -7.69 -8.57 4.37
N PHE A 97 -7.68 -9.37 3.31
CA PHE A 97 -7.45 -8.96 1.93
C PHE A 97 -8.62 -9.41 1.05
N ALA A 98 -8.96 -8.61 0.03
CA ALA A 98 -9.88 -9.06 -1.01
C ALA A 98 -9.31 -10.32 -1.67
N ASN A 99 -10.15 -11.34 -1.88
CA ASN A 99 -9.73 -12.60 -2.45
C ASN A 99 -10.84 -13.23 -3.29
N THR A 100 -10.70 -13.18 -4.61
CA THR A 100 -11.73 -13.66 -5.54
C THR A 100 -11.79 -15.19 -5.66
N LEU A 101 -10.92 -15.93 -4.96
CA LEU A 101 -11.00 -17.39 -4.85
C LEU A 101 -11.90 -17.86 -3.72
N ARG A 102 -12.22 -17.00 -2.77
CA ARG A 102 -13.03 -17.35 -1.61
C ARG A 102 -14.51 -17.01 -1.85
N PRO A 103 -15.46 -17.87 -1.45
CA PRO A 103 -16.88 -17.59 -1.62
C PRO A 103 -17.33 -16.36 -0.82
N GLU A 104 -16.59 -15.99 0.21
CA GLU A 104 -16.77 -14.77 1.00
C GLU A 104 -16.06 -13.53 0.42
N LEU A 105 -15.32 -13.65 -0.69
CA LEU A 105 -14.59 -12.59 -1.38
C LEU A 105 -13.46 -11.90 -0.58
N TYR A 106 -13.08 -12.47 0.56
CA TYR A 106 -11.91 -12.05 1.34
C TYR A 106 -11.17 -13.25 1.92
N SER A 107 -9.96 -13.01 2.42
CA SER A 107 -9.21 -13.98 3.24
C SER A 107 -8.31 -13.25 4.22
N GLU A 108 -8.12 -13.85 5.39
CA GLU A 108 -7.14 -13.39 6.38
C GLU A 108 -5.72 -13.87 6.00
N SER A 109 -4.71 -13.03 6.24
CA SER A 109 -3.30 -13.41 6.11
C SER A 109 -2.46 -12.72 7.18
N ASN A 110 -1.40 -13.40 7.59
CA ASN A 110 -0.31 -12.73 8.30
C ASN A 110 0.54 -11.90 7.31
N VAL A 111 1.13 -10.80 7.78
CA VAL A 111 1.95 -9.91 6.95
C VAL A 111 3.22 -9.51 7.68
N LEU A 112 4.34 -9.55 6.96
CA LEU A 112 5.60 -8.96 7.40
C LEU A 112 5.85 -7.68 6.61
N ARG A 113 6.05 -6.56 7.29
CA ARG A 113 6.49 -5.29 6.70
C ARG A 113 7.79 -4.84 7.33
N TYR A 114 8.65 -4.22 6.56
CA TYR A 114 9.89 -3.65 7.08
C TYR A 114 10.32 -2.42 6.32
N VAL A 115 11.14 -1.59 6.95
CA VAL A 115 11.82 -0.45 6.31
C VAL A 115 13.29 -0.46 6.69
N ILE A 116 14.14 -0.19 5.69
CA ILE A 116 15.56 0.07 5.88
C ILE A 116 15.83 1.50 5.41
N GLY A 117 16.12 2.40 6.35
CA GLY A 117 16.50 3.78 6.13
C GLY A 117 18.01 3.97 6.19
N TRP A 118 18.51 4.85 5.35
CA TRP A 118 19.90 5.30 5.27
C TRP A 118 19.91 6.81 5.13
N ASP A 119 20.56 7.51 6.06
CA ASP A 119 20.70 8.96 6.06
C ASP A 119 22.18 9.35 6.09
N ARG A 120 22.58 10.29 5.24
CA ARG A 120 23.95 10.80 5.18
C ARG A 120 24.00 12.26 4.76
N ASP A 121 24.68 13.07 5.57
CA ASP A 121 25.09 14.42 5.18
C ASP A 121 26.36 14.36 4.33
N THR A 122 26.31 14.95 3.13
CA THR A 122 27.41 14.96 2.16
C THR A 122 27.68 16.37 1.65
N PHE A 123 28.93 16.82 1.74
CA PHE A 123 29.35 18.09 1.16
C PHE A 123 29.47 18.00 -0.35
N ILE A 124 28.87 18.96 -1.05
CA ILE A 124 29.00 19.13 -2.50
C ILE A 124 29.50 20.56 -2.74
N PRO A 125 30.83 20.80 -2.67
CA PRO A 125 31.39 22.16 -2.59
C PRO A 125 31.04 23.07 -3.77
N PHE A 126 30.79 22.50 -4.97
CA PHE A 126 30.40 23.30 -6.13
C PHE A 126 28.95 23.81 -6.06
N LEU A 127 28.07 23.15 -5.30
CA LEU A 127 26.71 23.62 -5.04
C LEU A 127 26.62 24.44 -3.76
N ASN A 128 27.33 24.05 -2.70
CA ASN A 128 27.38 24.76 -1.43
C ASN A 128 28.68 24.44 -0.68
N LYS A 129 29.48 25.47 -0.41
CA LYS A 129 30.78 25.32 0.27
C LYS A 129 30.66 25.22 1.79
N ASN A 130 29.53 25.67 2.36
CA ASN A 130 29.41 25.93 3.79
C ASN A 130 28.45 24.97 4.52
N LYS A 131 27.63 24.22 3.77
CA LYS A 131 26.60 23.30 4.29
C LYS A 131 26.60 22.01 3.49
N ALA A 132 26.44 20.89 4.19
CA ALA A 132 26.21 19.59 3.58
C ALA A 132 24.78 19.47 3.06
N PHE A 133 24.59 18.56 2.11
CA PHE A 133 23.29 18.11 1.63
C PHE A 133 22.91 16.82 2.35
N LEU A 134 21.66 16.71 2.76
CA LEU A 134 21.12 15.46 3.28
C LEU A 134 20.71 14.57 2.11
N PHE A 135 21.28 13.38 2.10
CA PHE A 135 20.84 12.26 1.30
C PHE A 135 20.13 11.28 2.21
N SER A 136 18.88 10.95 1.89
CA SER A 136 18.09 9.98 2.65
C SER A 136 17.47 8.98 1.69
N ALA A 137 17.70 7.69 1.92
CA ALA A 137 17.08 6.62 1.17
C ALA A 137 16.31 5.70 2.12
N GLN A 138 15.16 5.22 1.70
CA GLN A 138 14.40 4.23 2.46
C GLN A 138 13.91 3.13 1.51
N LEU A 139 14.01 1.88 1.93
CA LEU A 139 13.45 0.73 1.23
C LEU A 139 12.37 0.10 2.11
N PHE A 140 11.13 0.21 1.69
CA PHE A 140 9.98 -0.44 2.29
C PHE A 140 9.77 -1.81 1.62
N GLY A 141 9.59 -2.85 2.41
CA GLY A 141 9.24 -4.19 1.96
C GLY A 141 7.98 -4.70 2.62
N GLN A 142 7.19 -5.47 1.88
CA GLN A 142 6.01 -6.20 2.36
C GLN A 142 6.03 -7.64 1.85
N HIS A 143 5.67 -8.58 2.72
CA HIS A 143 5.44 -9.98 2.41
C HIS A 143 4.11 -10.46 3.02
N ILE A 144 3.18 -10.90 2.16
CA ILE A 144 1.90 -11.53 2.55
C ILE A 144 2.14 -13.04 2.63
N LEU A 145 2.00 -13.63 3.83
CA LEU A 145 2.38 -15.01 4.09
C LEU A 145 1.43 -15.99 3.38
N ASP A 146 0.13 -15.79 3.56
CA ASP A 146 -0.94 -16.68 3.10
C ASP A 146 -1.50 -16.18 1.75
N HIS A 147 -0.60 -15.85 0.82
CA HIS A 147 -0.97 -15.29 -0.48
C HIS A 147 -1.51 -16.36 -1.45
N GLU A 148 -2.73 -16.16 -1.93
CA GLU A 148 -3.39 -17.05 -2.90
C GLU A 148 -3.49 -16.38 -4.27
N LEU A 149 -3.06 -17.11 -5.31
CA LEU A 149 -3.17 -16.68 -6.69
C LEU A 149 -3.11 -17.88 -7.63
N VAL A 150 -4.18 -18.12 -8.39
CA VAL A 150 -4.27 -19.27 -9.31
C VAL A 150 -4.72 -18.83 -10.69
N ASP A 151 -4.37 -19.64 -11.69
CA ASP A 151 -4.89 -19.46 -13.03
C ASP A 151 -6.38 -19.85 -13.08
N THR A 152 -7.14 -19.07 -13.83
CA THR A 152 -8.58 -19.24 -14.05
C THR A 152 -8.81 -19.91 -15.41
N PRO A 153 -10.00 -20.48 -15.68
CA PRO A 153 -10.34 -20.98 -17.01
C PRO A 153 -10.06 -19.95 -18.13
N GLY A 154 -10.41 -18.68 -17.90
CA GLY A 154 -10.15 -17.62 -18.86
C GLY A 154 -8.66 -17.28 -19.03
N SER A 155 -7.88 -17.26 -17.95
CA SER A 155 -6.44 -16.98 -18.04
C SER A 155 -5.67 -18.14 -18.68
N LEU A 156 -6.04 -19.39 -18.39
CA LEU A 156 -5.47 -20.59 -19.04
C LEU A 156 -5.78 -20.63 -20.53
N ALA A 157 -6.97 -20.19 -20.93
CA ALA A 157 -7.37 -20.07 -22.33
C ALA A 157 -6.69 -18.89 -23.06
N GLY A 158 -5.93 -18.04 -22.36
CA GLY A 158 -5.23 -16.90 -22.94
C GLY A 158 -6.17 -15.81 -23.49
N LEU A 159 -7.41 -15.75 -23.00
CA LEU A 159 -8.41 -14.83 -23.53
C LEU A 159 -8.07 -13.38 -23.14
N PRO A 160 -8.11 -12.43 -24.10
CA PRO A 160 -7.86 -11.03 -23.80
C PRO A 160 -8.78 -10.50 -22.69
N GLY A 161 -8.18 -9.90 -21.67
CA GLY A 161 -8.92 -9.34 -20.54
C GLY A 161 -9.19 -10.32 -19.39
N PHE A 162 -8.87 -11.61 -19.53
CA PHE A 162 -8.92 -12.57 -18.43
C PHE A 162 -7.57 -12.65 -17.70
N THR A 163 -7.62 -12.78 -16.38
CA THR A 163 -6.48 -12.73 -15.47
C THR A 163 -6.62 -13.81 -14.39
N LYS A 164 -5.57 -13.95 -13.58
CA LYS A 164 -5.57 -14.84 -12.40
C LYS A 164 -6.56 -14.35 -11.36
N ALA A 165 -7.10 -15.26 -10.56
CA ALA A 165 -7.98 -14.98 -9.42
C ALA A 165 -7.23 -15.20 -8.10
N GLY A 166 -7.62 -14.49 -7.04
CA GLY A 166 -7.00 -14.56 -5.73
C GLY A 166 -6.86 -13.20 -5.06
N ILE A 167 -5.78 -13.03 -4.29
CA ILE A 167 -5.44 -11.76 -3.63
C ILE A 167 -4.82 -10.81 -4.67
N PRO A 168 -5.40 -9.60 -4.89
CA PRO A 168 -4.93 -8.66 -5.90
C PRO A 168 -3.64 -7.95 -5.48
N ASP A 169 -3.36 -7.84 -4.19
CA ASP A 169 -2.08 -7.37 -3.70
C ASP A 169 -0.94 -8.27 -4.17
N TRP A 170 0.26 -7.70 -4.29
CA TRP A 170 1.45 -8.48 -4.58
C TRP A 170 1.88 -9.23 -3.32
N LYS A 171 2.18 -10.53 -3.46
CA LYS A 171 2.75 -11.34 -2.37
C LYS A 171 3.94 -10.65 -1.72
N ASP A 172 4.89 -10.25 -2.56
CA ASP A 172 6.07 -9.49 -2.20
C ASP A 172 6.03 -8.16 -2.95
N ASN A 173 6.19 -7.04 -2.25
CA ASN A 173 6.42 -5.74 -2.88
C ASN A 173 7.52 -4.96 -2.17
N TRP A 174 8.21 -4.14 -2.95
CA TRP A 174 9.17 -3.17 -2.46
C TRP A 174 8.85 -1.79 -3.00
N THR A 175 9.02 -0.77 -2.17
CA THR A 175 9.00 0.63 -2.59
C THR A 175 10.24 1.32 -2.05
N MET A 176 11.00 1.95 -2.93
CA MET A 176 12.18 2.72 -2.53
C MET A 176 11.89 4.21 -2.61
N THR A 177 12.31 4.98 -1.62
CA THR A 177 12.27 6.45 -1.63
C THR A 177 13.68 7.01 -1.57
N PHE A 178 13.90 8.15 -2.21
CA PHE A 178 15.15 8.88 -2.15
C PHE A 178 14.89 10.38 -2.02
N LEU A 179 15.55 11.02 -1.07
CA LEU A 179 15.48 12.44 -0.78
C LEU A 179 16.88 13.04 -0.90
N VAL A 180 16.96 14.16 -1.61
CA VAL A 180 18.11 15.07 -1.58
C VAL A 180 17.62 16.42 -1.09
N LYS A 181 18.24 16.95 -0.03
CA LYS A 181 17.89 18.26 0.54
C LYS A 181 19.12 19.11 0.77
N GLY A 182 19.05 20.38 0.38
CA GLY A 182 20.08 21.38 0.63
C GLY A 182 19.57 22.52 1.48
N TRP A 183 20.50 23.32 2.01
CA TRP A 183 20.20 24.52 2.79
C TRP A 183 21.10 25.67 2.39
N TYR A 184 20.49 26.82 2.13
CA TYR A 184 21.14 28.05 1.69
C TYR A 184 20.66 29.22 2.56
N MET A 185 21.38 30.35 2.45
CA MET A 185 21.00 31.61 3.11
C MET A 185 20.72 31.43 4.61
N GLN A 186 21.63 30.77 5.34
CA GLN A 186 21.46 30.46 6.76
C GLN A 186 20.16 29.66 7.04
N ASN A 187 19.90 28.65 6.23
CA ASN A 187 18.70 27.79 6.26
C ASN A 187 17.38 28.50 5.90
N ARG A 188 17.42 29.74 5.39
CA ARG A 188 16.21 30.41 4.88
C ARG A 188 15.71 29.80 3.58
N LEU A 189 16.58 29.22 2.76
CA LEU A 189 16.21 28.61 1.49
C LEU A 189 16.58 27.12 1.51
N SER A 190 15.59 26.25 1.33
CA SER A 190 15.75 24.79 1.41
C SER A 190 15.14 24.11 0.18
N PRO A 191 15.91 23.93 -0.90
CA PRO A 191 15.49 23.09 -2.02
C PRO A 191 15.58 21.61 -1.64
N GLN A 192 14.63 20.82 -2.11
CA GLN A 192 14.64 19.37 -1.98
C GLN A 192 14.01 18.68 -3.19
N ILE A 193 14.42 17.43 -3.42
CA ILE A 193 13.78 16.53 -4.37
C ILE A 193 13.52 15.23 -3.63
N ILE A 194 12.26 14.80 -3.59
CA ILE A 194 11.87 13.46 -3.12
C ILE A 194 11.48 12.65 -4.34
N SER A 195 11.96 11.43 -4.45
CA SER A 195 11.49 10.46 -5.43
C SER A 195 11.08 9.16 -4.76
N ALA A 196 10.17 8.43 -5.38
CA ALA A 196 9.84 7.08 -4.97
C ALA A 196 9.60 6.16 -6.18
N TYR A 197 9.86 4.87 -6.01
CA TYR A 197 9.64 3.84 -7.03
C TYR A 197 9.04 2.59 -6.40
N ASP A 198 7.88 2.17 -6.89
CA ASP A 198 7.24 0.90 -6.55
C ASP A 198 7.64 -0.17 -7.59
N PHE A 199 8.34 -1.21 -7.13
CA PHE A 199 8.94 -2.21 -8.01
C PHE A 199 7.89 -3.11 -8.66
N ARG A 200 6.84 -3.50 -7.94
CA ARG A 200 5.81 -4.38 -8.52
C ARG A 200 4.86 -3.61 -9.41
N ALA A 201 4.45 -2.41 -9.02
CA ALA A 201 3.64 -1.53 -9.83
C ALA A 201 4.41 -0.99 -11.06
N GLY A 202 5.73 -0.87 -10.96
CA GLY A 202 6.57 -0.32 -12.03
C GLY A 202 6.28 1.15 -12.27
N THR A 203 6.10 1.90 -11.18
CA THR A 203 5.65 3.30 -11.17
C THR A 203 6.55 4.13 -10.30
N ALA A 204 6.85 5.35 -10.74
CA ALA A 204 7.74 6.29 -10.08
C ALA A 204 7.03 7.61 -9.79
N VAL A 205 7.49 8.34 -8.78
CA VAL A 205 7.13 9.73 -8.55
C VAL A 205 8.40 10.55 -8.31
N ILE A 206 8.43 11.77 -8.82
CA ILE A 206 9.47 12.77 -8.52
C ILE A 206 8.77 14.05 -8.09
N ALA A 207 9.11 14.52 -6.90
CA ALA A 207 8.51 15.65 -6.23
C ALA A 207 9.58 16.68 -5.82
N PRO A 208 9.97 17.59 -6.72
CA PRO A 208 10.82 18.72 -6.36
C PRO A 208 10.03 19.75 -5.55
N SER A 209 10.68 20.38 -4.57
CA SER A 209 10.10 21.49 -3.82
C SER A 209 11.16 22.46 -3.30
N ILE A 210 10.75 23.70 -3.08
CA ILE A 210 11.54 24.76 -2.50
C ILE A 210 10.75 25.35 -1.34
N ASP A 211 11.37 25.40 -0.18
CA ASP A 211 10.87 26.11 1.00
C ASP A 211 11.76 27.34 1.25
N TRP A 212 11.18 28.53 1.17
CA TRP A 212 11.89 29.79 1.30
C TRP A 212 11.24 30.70 2.34
N LEU A 213 11.96 30.91 3.45
CA LEU A 213 11.70 31.97 4.41
C LEU A 213 12.27 33.28 3.85
N ILE A 214 11.40 34.11 3.28
CA ILE A 214 11.78 35.38 2.62
C ILE A 214 12.28 36.36 3.69
N ASP A 215 11.50 36.50 4.76
CA ASP A 215 11.81 37.27 5.96
C ASP A 215 11.11 36.63 7.19
N ASP A 216 11.10 37.31 8.32
CA ASP A 216 10.54 36.79 9.58
C ASP A 216 9.00 36.65 9.57
N SER A 217 8.33 37.22 8.56
CA SER A 217 6.88 37.19 8.38
C SER A 217 6.44 36.37 7.17
N TRP A 218 7.21 36.34 6.08
CA TRP A 218 6.83 35.72 4.81
C TRP A 218 7.57 34.41 4.55
N ARG A 219 6.80 33.37 4.23
CA ARG A 219 7.32 32.07 3.81
C ARG A 219 6.62 31.57 2.56
N LEU A 220 7.41 31.20 1.56
CA LEU A 220 6.97 30.64 0.29
C LEU A 220 7.34 29.16 0.21
N ILE A 221 6.39 28.31 -0.18
CA ILE A 221 6.63 26.92 -0.51
C ILE A 221 6.13 26.70 -1.94
N LEU A 222 7.02 26.28 -2.83
CA LEU A 222 6.69 25.85 -4.19
C LEU A 222 7.01 24.37 -4.30
N GLY A 223 6.06 23.55 -4.70
CA GLY A 223 6.24 22.12 -4.91
C GLY A 223 5.64 21.66 -6.23
N ALA A 224 6.17 20.55 -6.75
CA ALA A 224 5.54 19.80 -7.81
C ALA A 224 5.58 18.31 -7.49
N ASN A 225 4.72 17.53 -8.13
CA ASN A 225 4.65 16.08 -7.98
C ASN A 225 4.31 15.47 -9.35
N PHE A 226 5.28 14.77 -9.95
CA PHE A 226 5.15 14.16 -11.27
C PHE A 226 5.22 12.65 -11.15
N LYS A 227 4.26 11.94 -11.74
CA LYS A 227 4.14 10.48 -11.66
C LYS A 227 4.36 9.83 -13.01
N PHE A 228 5.07 8.71 -13.01
CA PHE A 228 5.53 8.02 -14.22
C PHE A 228 5.37 6.51 -14.09
N GLY A 229 5.46 5.81 -15.23
CA GLY A 229 5.56 4.35 -15.29
C GLY A 229 4.30 3.69 -15.81
N LYS A 230 4.09 2.44 -15.39
CA LYS A 230 2.95 1.64 -15.88
C LYS A 230 1.64 2.21 -15.36
N GLY A 231 0.66 2.36 -16.25
CA GLY A 231 -0.66 2.85 -15.89
C GLY A 231 -1.50 1.84 -15.10
N PRO A 232 -2.82 2.04 -15.05
CA PRO A 232 -3.75 1.15 -14.38
C PRO A 232 -3.58 -0.31 -14.80
N ARG A 233 -3.66 -1.23 -13.84
CA ARG A 233 -3.58 -2.68 -14.07
C ARG A 233 -4.95 -3.32 -13.96
N LYS A 234 -5.14 -4.44 -14.64
CA LYS A 234 -6.36 -5.24 -14.55
C LYS A 234 -6.14 -6.44 -13.64
N PHE A 235 -7.19 -6.81 -12.91
CA PHE A 235 -7.23 -8.00 -12.09
C PHE A 235 -8.66 -8.54 -12.05
N ASP A 236 -8.81 -9.84 -11.82
CA ASP A 236 -10.11 -10.46 -11.58
C ASP A 236 -10.78 -9.79 -10.39
N ASP A 237 -12.01 -9.33 -10.59
CA ASP A 237 -12.77 -8.60 -9.57
C ASP A 237 -14.17 -9.19 -9.41
N CYS A 238 -14.30 -10.48 -9.76
CA CYS A 238 -15.51 -11.26 -9.63
C CYS A 238 -16.67 -10.81 -10.56
N ARG A 239 -16.41 -9.91 -11.52
CA ARG A 239 -17.39 -9.56 -12.57
C ARG A 239 -17.83 -10.74 -13.45
N SER A 240 -17.03 -11.81 -13.48
CA SER A 240 -17.36 -13.07 -14.15
C SER A 240 -17.67 -14.20 -13.19
N CYS A 241 -17.94 -13.89 -11.92
CA CYS A 241 -18.41 -14.88 -10.98
C CYS A 241 -19.83 -15.32 -11.31
N ASN A 242 -20.15 -16.56 -10.93
CA ASN A 242 -21.47 -17.15 -11.08
C ASN A 242 -22.19 -17.32 -9.72
N PRO A 243 -22.64 -16.25 -9.04
CA PRO A 243 -23.31 -16.36 -7.75
C PRO A 243 -24.73 -16.95 -7.83
N TRP A 244 -25.37 -16.88 -9.00
CA TRP A 244 -26.73 -17.38 -9.24
C TRP A 244 -26.75 -18.38 -10.39
N GLY A 245 -26.04 -19.50 -10.22
CA GLY A 245 -26.06 -20.59 -11.19
C GLY A 245 -27.48 -21.12 -11.43
N PRO A 246 -27.89 -21.40 -12.68
CA PRO A 246 -27.11 -21.30 -13.93
C PRO A 246 -27.20 -19.94 -14.62
N PHE A 247 -27.95 -18.99 -14.07
CA PHE A 247 -28.34 -17.75 -14.74
C PHE A 247 -27.18 -16.77 -14.95
N THR A 248 -26.15 -16.80 -14.10
CA THR A 248 -24.95 -15.95 -14.19
C THR A 248 -23.73 -16.67 -14.76
N ALA A 249 -23.89 -17.93 -15.20
CA ALA A 249 -22.79 -18.71 -15.75
C ALA A 249 -22.35 -18.15 -17.11
N THR A 250 -21.05 -18.19 -17.37
CA THR A 250 -20.46 -17.93 -18.68
C THR A 250 -20.09 -19.25 -19.36
N PRO A 251 -19.87 -19.29 -20.69
CA PRO A 251 -19.38 -20.49 -21.39
C PRO A 251 -18.03 -21.03 -20.89
N LEU A 252 -17.30 -20.28 -20.06
CA LEU A 252 -16.04 -20.70 -19.45
C LEU A 252 -16.24 -21.47 -18.14
N HIS A 253 -17.47 -21.53 -17.60
CA HIS A 253 -17.79 -22.40 -16.48
C HIS A 253 -18.01 -23.81 -17.00
N THR A 254 -17.24 -24.78 -16.50
CA THR A 254 -17.36 -26.20 -16.89
C THR A 254 -18.69 -26.79 -16.44
N ASP A 255 -19.22 -26.33 -15.32
CA ASP A 255 -20.55 -26.64 -14.81
C ASP A 255 -21.31 -25.31 -14.62
N PRO A 256 -22.48 -25.10 -15.24
CA PRO A 256 -23.25 -23.87 -15.08
C PRO A 256 -23.74 -23.64 -13.64
N PHE A 257 -23.74 -24.64 -12.76
CA PHE A 257 -24.06 -24.47 -11.34
C PHE A 257 -22.83 -24.20 -10.46
N GLN A 258 -21.61 -24.26 -11.02
CA GLN A 258 -20.40 -23.94 -10.29
C GLN A 258 -20.28 -22.43 -10.05
N ALA A 259 -20.15 -22.05 -8.77
CA ALA A 259 -19.87 -20.67 -8.37
C ALA A 259 -18.37 -20.35 -8.47
N GLY A 260 -18.04 -19.06 -8.48
CA GLY A 260 -16.66 -18.56 -8.58
C GLY A 260 -16.35 -17.88 -9.91
N SER A 261 -15.21 -17.19 -9.98
CA SER A 261 -14.82 -16.42 -11.17
C SER A 261 -14.13 -17.28 -12.22
N VAL A 262 -14.42 -17.00 -13.48
CA VAL A 262 -13.61 -17.47 -14.63
C VAL A 262 -12.48 -16.50 -15.00
N GLY A 263 -12.29 -15.42 -14.24
CA GLY A 263 -11.11 -14.55 -14.28
C GLY A 263 -11.22 -13.28 -15.11
N LEU A 264 -12.40 -12.85 -15.53
CA LEU A 264 -12.54 -11.61 -16.31
C LEU A 264 -12.07 -10.42 -15.45
N GLY A 265 -11.02 -9.74 -15.91
CA GLY A 265 -10.38 -8.68 -15.13
C GLY A 265 -10.82 -7.28 -15.52
N GLY A 266 -10.75 -6.38 -14.55
CA GLY A 266 -10.98 -4.95 -14.73
C GLY A 266 -9.98 -4.08 -13.98
N PHE A 267 -9.99 -2.78 -14.30
CA PHE A 267 -9.19 -1.80 -13.58
C PHE A 267 -9.76 -1.57 -12.18
N GLU A 268 -11.08 -1.45 -12.06
CA GLU A 268 -11.80 -1.27 -10.80
C GLU A 268 -12.71 -2.45 -10.46
N PRO A 269 -12.82 -2.81 -9.17
CA PRO A 269 -12.06 -2.24 -8.04
C PRO A 269 -10.66 -2.86 -7.88
N LEU A 270 -10.49 -4.16 -8.16
CA LEU A 270 -9.31 -4.89 -7.66
C LEU A 270 -8.02 -4.66 -8.47
N GLY A 271 -8.12 -4.25 -9.74
CA GLY A 271 -6.96 -3.89 -10.55
C GLY A 271 -6.14 -2.73 -9.97
N ARG A 272 -6.77 -1.88 -9.15
CA ARG A 272 -6.14 -0.75 -8.47
C ARG A 272 -5.12 -1.15 -7.41
N PHE A 273 -5.34 -2.25 -6.70
CA PHE A 273 -4.37 -2.80 -5.74
C PHE A 273 -3.08 -3.25 -6.44
N ARG A 274 -3.20 -3.80 -7.67
CA ARG A 274 -2.04 -4.19 -8.49
C ARG A 274 -1.21 -2.98 -8.95
N SER A 275 -1.84 -1.81 -9.09
CA SER A 275 -1.20 -0.57 -9.53
C SER A 275 -0.41 0.14 -8.42
N GLY A 276 -0.60 -0.22 -7.15
CA GLY A 276 0.07 0.44 -6.03
C GLY A 276 -0.31 1.92 -5.87
N PRO A 277 0.11 2.58 -4.76
CA PRO A 277 -0.31 3.94 -4.44
C PRO A 277 0.11 4.97 -5.52
N ILE A 278 1.28 4.80 -6.13
CA ILE A 278 1.78 5.73 -7.17
C ILE A 278 1.04 5.52 -8.49
N GLY A 279 0.89 4.27 -8.94
CA GLY A 279 0.21 3.94 -10.19
C GLY A 279 -1.27 4.26 -10.18
N MET A 280 -1.88 4.25 -9.00
CA MET A 280 -3.27 4.67 -8.81
C MET A 280 -3.53 6.11 -9.17
N ALA A 281 -2.60 6.99 -8.77
CA ALA A 281 -2.66 8.42 -9.00
C ALA A 281 -1.87 8.83 -10.27
N SER A 282 -1.57 7.91 -11.20
CA SER A 282 -0.67 8.17 -12.33
C SER A 282 -1.14 9.25 -13.31
N ARG A 283 -2.33 9.81 -13.12
CA ARG A 283 -2.92 10.89 -13.92
C ARG A 283 -3.03 12.21 -13.15
N GLU A 284 -2.54 12.26 -11.92
CA GLU A 284 -2.69 13.37 -10.99
C GLU A 284 -1.34 14.04 -10.76
N ASP A 285 -0.79 14.66 -11.80
CA ASP A 285 0.38 15.52 -11.63
C ASP A 285 -0.06 16.85 -10.98
N GLU A 286 0.75 17.36 -10.05
CA GLU A 286 0.40 18.53 -9.26
C GLU A 286 1.54 19.56 -9.24
N ILE A 287 1.19 20.83 -9.29
CA ILE A 287 2.06 21.96 -8.92
C ILE A 287 1.34 22.77 -7.87
N GLN A 288 2.01 23.03 -6.75
CA GLN A 288 1.43 23.73 -5.60
C GLN A 288 2.29 24.92 -5.20
N LEU A 289 1.64 26.07 -4.97
CA LEU A 289 2.24 27.26 -4.39
C LEU A 289 1.53 27.60 -3.08
N THR A 290 2.27 27.70 -2.00
CA THR A 290 1.78 28.14 -0.69
C THR A 290 2.55 29.37 -0.24
N LEU A 291 1.86 30.48 0.01
CA LEU A 291 2.42 31.67 0.64
C LEU A 291 1.81 31.81 2.04
N ARG A 292 2.67 31.92 3.06
CA ARG A 292 2.26 32.09 4.45
C ARG A 292 2.77 33.43 4.97
N TYR A 293 1.90 34.14 5.69
CA TYR A 293 2.23 35.34 6.43
C TYR A 293 2.04 35.09 7.94
N ARG A 294 3.02 35.47 8.75
CA ARG A 294 2.94 35.47 10.21
C ARG A 294 3.06 36.92 10.72
N PHE A 295 2.06 37.32 11.52
CA PHE A 295 2.05 38.57 12.28
C PHE A 295 2.94 38.48 13.52
#